data_AF-A0A1Q9VYZ7-F1
#
_entry.id   AF-A0A1Q9VYZ7-F1
#
_cell.length_a   1.000
_cell.length_b   1.000
_cell.length_c   1.000
_cell.angle_alpha   90.00
_cell.angle_beta   90.00
_cell.angle_gamma   90.00
#
_symmetry.space_group_name_H-M   'P 1'
#
loop_
_entity.id
_entity.type
_entity.pdbx_description
1 polymer ?
#
loop_
_entity_poly.entity_id
_entity_poly.type
_entity_poly.pdbx_seq_one_letter_code
_entity_poly.pdbx_strand_id
1 'polypeptide(L)'
;MDATVDEAPVGRTDAPLNDSTLLTYRYLRTGIVAMAVLLALSLSFAIVGADAPLRGSISSYYYTPVRSVFVGALVAIGLALIAIRGKGWEETLLNLAGMLAPVVALVPTRVRPTPPAACADGASTCVPPDLVPGIENNMRALFVVGALTLVFAWWTAWSSRGREQVGGSAVRAGLAVTTAVALLFGLWLFVDAESFLSAGHNTAAITMFACIVAVVIITRAASRPRARTRSTASHRASSAGPTARWRSRCSRRWPSWR
;
A
#
# COMPACT_ATOMS: atom_id res chain seq x y z
N MET A 1 -33.58 -21.42 50.55
CA MET A 1 -33.30 -20.12 49.91
C MET A 1 -32.03 -20.30 49.10
N ASP A 2 -32.18 -20.52 47.80
CA ASP A 2 -31.08 -20.76 46.87
C ASP A 2 -30.96 -19.51 46.00
N ALA A 3 -29.90 -18.72 46.22
CA ALA A 3 -29.64 -17.49 45.49
C ALA A 3 -28.59 -17.81 44.41
N THR A 4 -29.08 -18.23 43.24
CA THR A 4 -28.26 -18.28 42.02
C THR A 4 -27.99 -16.84 41.59
N VAL A 5 -26.80 -16.34 41.94
CA VAL A 5 -26.24 -15.12 41.33
C VAL A 5 -25.99 -15.45 39.87
N ASP A 6 -26.87 -14.93 39.01
CA ASP A 6 -26.74 -14.97 37.56
C ASP A 6 -25.58 -14.05 37.17
N GLU A 7 -24.38 -14.61 37.01
CA GLU A 7 -23.23 -13.87 36.48
C GLU A 7 -23.52 -13.50 35.02
N ALA A 8 -23.95 -12.24 34.81
CA ALA A 8 -24.03 -11.66 33.49
C ALA A 8 -22.66 -11.76 32.79
N PRO A 9 -22.61 -12.17 31.50
CA PRO A 9 -21.35 -12.30 30.80
C PRO A 9 -20.68 -10.93 30.70
N VAL A 10 -19.51 -10.80 31.31
CA VAL A 10 -18.63 -9.63 31.24
C VAL A 10 -18.53 -9.17 29.79
N GLY A 11 -19.12 -8.01 29.52
CA GLY A 11 -19.09 -7.35 28.23
C GLY A 11 -17.64 -7.07 27.82
N ARG A 12 -17.25 -7.71 26.71
CA ARG A 12 -16.01 -7.52 25.95
C ARG A 12 -15.64 -6.03 25.81
N THR A 13 -14.69 -5.55 26.60
CA THR A 13 -14.15 -4.16 26.57
C THR A 13 -13.37 -3.82 25.29
N ASP A 14 -13.22 -4.77 24.37
CA ASP A 14 -12.43 -4.70 23.14
C ASP A 14 -13.25 -4.31 21.89
N ALA A 15 -14.54 -4.00 22.02
CA ALA A 15 -15.40 -3.63 20.89
C ALA A 15 -15.09 -2.25 20.23
N PRO A 16 -14.92 -1.12 20.96
CA PRO A 16 -14.84 0.20 20.32
C PRO A 16 -13.49 0.49 19.62
N LEU A 17 -12.36 -0.01 20.15
CA LEU A 17 -11.02 0.22 19.58
C LEU A 17 -10.79 -0.54 18.26
N ASN A 18 -11.39 -1.72 18.13
CA ASN A 18 -11.28 -2.52 16.92
C ASN A 18 -12.08 -1.90 15.78
N ASP A 19 -13.27 -1.37 16.06
CA ASP A 19 -14.13 -0.72 15.08
C ASP A 19 -13.53 0.60 14.56
N SER A 20 -12.99 1.44 15.45
CA SER A 20 -12.32 2.69 15.05
C SER A 20 -11.08 2.45 14.19
N THR A 21 -10.31 1.40 14.53
CA THR A 21 -9.14 0.98 13.76
C THR A 21 -9.56 0.52 12.37
N LEU A 22 -10.53 -0.41 12.27
CA LEU A 22 -11.03 -0.92 10.99
C LEU A 22 -11.59 0.20 10.10
N LEU A 23 -12.29 1.17 10.69
CA LEU A 23 -12.80 2.34 9.98
C LEU A 23 -11.67 3.18 9.38
N THR A 24 -10.62 3.44 10.16
CA THR A 24 -9.42 4.17 9.71
C THR A 24 -8.77 3.47 8.52
N TYR A 25 -8.62 2.14 8.57
CA TYR A 25 -8.08 1.36 7.44
C TYR A 25 -8.95 1.44 6.19
N ARG A 26 -10.28 1.39 6.35
CA ARG A 26 -11.21 1.54 5.23
C ARG A 26 -11.07 2.92 4.59
N TYR A 27 -11.01 3.98 5.39
CA TYR A 27 -10.83 5.34 4.89
C TYR A 27 -9.49 5.55 4.20
N LEU A 28 -8.39 4.98 4.70
CA LEU A 28 -7.09 5.02 4.02
C LEU A 28 -7.17 4.36 2.63
N ARG A 29 -7.79 3.18 2.54
CA ARG A 29 -7.96 2.47 1.25
C ARG A 29 -8.86 3.24 0.29
N THR A 30 -9.98 3.78 0.78
CA THR A 30 -10.86 4.64 -0.02
C THR A 30 -10.15 5.90 -0.47
N GLY A 31 -9.27 6.47 0.37
CA GLY A 31 -8.41 7.60 0.02
C GLY A 31 -7.46 7.29 -1.14
N ILE A 32 -6.80 6.12 -1.12
CA ILE A 32 -5.96 5.67 -2.25
C ILE A 32 -6.78 5.60 -3.54
N VAL A 33 -7.97 4.99 -3.49
CA VAL A 33 -8.87 4.89 -4.66
C VAL A 33 -9.32 6.28 -5.12
N ALA A 34 -9.68 7.17 -4.20
CA ALA A 34 -10.09 8.54 -4.53
C ALA A 34 -8.97 9.33 -5.22
N MET A 35 -7.73 9.23 -4.73
CA MET A 35 -6.57 9.89 -5.36
C MET A 35 -6.26 9.30 -6.75
N ALA A 36 -6.42 7.98 -6.93
CA ALA A 36 -6.27 7.35 -8.24
C ALA A 36 -7.34 7.82 -9.24
N VAL A 37 -8.60 7.94 -8.79
CA VAL A 37 -9.70 8.48 -9.61
C VAL A 37 -9.46 9.95 -9.95
N LEU A 38 -9.03 10.77 -8.98
CA LEU A 38 -8.66 12.17 -9.21
C LEU A 38 -7.59 12.31 -10.29
N LEU A 39 -6.54 11.49 -10.21
CA LEU A 39 -5.47 11.46 -11.21
C LEU A 39 -6.03 11.06 -12.59
N ALA A 40 -6.86 10.03 -12.66
CA ALA A 40 -7.47 9.58 -13.91
C ALA A 40 -8.36 10.67 -14.56
N LEU A 41 -9.18 11.36 -13.76
CA LEU A 41 -10.01 12.47 -14.24
C LEU A 41 -9.15 13.65 -14.74
N SER A 42 -8.10 14.02 -14.00
CA SER A 42 -7.18 15.09 -14.41
C SER A 42 -6.47 14.76 -15.73
N LEU A 43 -6.02 13.52 -15.90
CA LEU A 43 -5.47 13.05 -17.18
C LEU A 43 -6.52 13.10 -18.30
N SER A 44 -7.75 12.70 -18.01
CA SER A 44 -8.83 12.67 -19.00
C SER A 44 -9.17 14.07 -19.51
N PHE A 45 -9.26 15.06 -18.60
CA PHE A 45 -9.46 16.46 -18.98
C PHE A 45 -8.29 17.03 -19.79
N ALA A 46 -7.06 16.65 -19.46
CA ALA A 46 -5.90 17.07 -20.23
C ALA A 46 -5.84 16.45 -21.62
N ILE A 47 -6.30 15.21 -21.79
CA ILE A 47 -6.37 14.53 -23.09
C ILE A 47 -7.47 15.12 -23.97
N VAL A 48 -8.64 15.40 -23.41
CA VAL A 48 -9.78 15.95 -24.16
C VAL A 48 -9.58 17.43 -24.48
N GLY A 49 -8.98 18.20 -23.57
CA GLY A 49 -8.78 19.64 -23.72
C GLY A 49 -7.53 20.04 -24.51
N ALA A 50 -6.63 19.10 -24.84
CA ALA A 50 -5.45 19.38 -25.62
C ALA A 50 -5.56 18.80 -27.03
N ASP A 51 -5.36 19.63 -28.06
CA ASP A 51 -5.11 19.17 -29.45
C ASP A 51 -3.73 18.46 -29.60
N ALA A 52 -3.14 18.03 -28.50
CA ALA A 52 -1.79 17.49 -28.44
C ALA A 52 -1.80 15.96 -28.51
N PRO A 53 -0.76 15.35 -29.11
CA PRO A 53 -0.66 13.90 -29.22
C PRO A 53 -0.61 13.22 -27.84
N LEU A 54 -1.26 12.06 -27.75
CA LEU A 54 -1.22 11.20 -26.56
C LEU A 54 0.22 10.90 -26.18
N ARG A 55 0.56 11.14 -24.90
CA ARG A 55 1.91 10.88 -24.41
C ARG A 55 2.12 9.40 -24.09
N GLY A 56 3.35 8.90 -24.30
CA GLY A 56 3.68 7.47 -24.16
C GLY A 56 3.71 6.92 -22.73
N SER A 57 3.65 7.77 -21.70
CA SER A 57 3.60 7.35 -20.29
C SER A 57 2.85 8.35 -19.41
N ILE A 58 2.28 7.88 -18.30
CA ILE A 58 1.60 8.76 -17.31
C ILE A 58 2.58 9.78 -16.72
N SER A 59 3.81 9.37 -16.42
CA SER A 59 4.83 10.26 -15.82
C SER A 59 5.24 11.42 -16.71
N SER A 60 5.07 11.32 -18.03
CA SER A 60 5.31 12.44 -18.93
C SER A 60 4.30 13.58 -18.77
N TYR A 61 3.13 13.36 -18.18
CA TYR A 61 2.17 14.42 -17.85
C TYR A 61 2.66 15.35 -16.73
N TYR A 62 3.82 15.04 -16.13
CA TYR A 62 4.54 16.00 -15.29
C TYR A 62 4.82 17.33 -16.01
N TYR A 63 4.95 17.34 -17.33
CA TYR A 63 5.24 18.56 -18.08
C TYR A 63 3.98 19.29 -18.60
N THR A 64 2.81 19.03 -18.01
CA THR A 64 1.54 19.69 -18.33
C THR A 64 0.90 20.27 -17.06
N PRO A 65 -0.23 21.00 -17.16
CA PRO A 65 -0.96 21.46 -15.98
C PRO A 65 -1.39 20.36 -15.00
N VAL A 66 -1.36 19.09 -15.42
CA VAL A 66 -1.66 17.91 -14.59
C VAL A 66 -0.60 17.66 -13.50
N ARG A 67 0.58 18.29 -13.60
CA ARG A 67 1.72 18.14 -12.67
C ARG A 67 1.29 18.15 -11.20
N SER A 68 0.51 19.15 -10.80
CA SER A 68 0.12 19.33 -9.39
C SER A 68 -0.71 18.16 -8.87
N VAL A 69 -1.67 17.67 -9.67
CA VAL A 69 -2.50 16.51 -9.33
C VAL A 69 -1.67 15.22 -9.32
N PHE A 70 -0.78 15.04 -10.29
CA PHE A 70 0.15 13.91 -10.33
C PHE A 70 1.01 13.82 -9.07
N VAL A 71 1.66 14.93 -8.70
CA VAL A 71 2.52 14.97 -7.52
C VAL A 71 1.70 14.74 -6.24
N GLY A 72 0.58 15.45 -6.09
CA GLY A 72 -0.29 15.33 -4.92
C GLY A 72 -0.86 13.92 -4.74
N ALA A 73 -1.30 13.29 -5.84
CA ALA A 73 -1.83 11.93 -5.80
C ALA A 73 -0.77 10.91 -5.36
N LEU A 74 0.44 10.96 -5.93
CA LEU A 74 1.50 10.02 -5.57
C LEU A 74 1.99 10.20 -4.13
N VAL A 75 2.13 11.44 -3.66
CA VAL A 75 2.51 11.70 -2.26
C VAL A 75 1.42 11.20 -1.30
N ALA A 76 0.15 11.49 -1.57
CA ALA A 76 -0.96 11.03 -0.74
C ALA A 76 -1.10 9.50 -0.72
N ILE A 77 -0.99 8.86 -1.88
CA ILE A 77 -0.98 7.39 -2.00
C ILE A 77 0.21 6.82 -1.24
N GLY A 78 1.40 7.40 -1.38
CA GLY A 78 2.61 6.95 -0.68
C GLY A 78 2.44 6.96 0.84
N LEU A 79 1.93 8.05 1.40
CA LEU A 79 1.61 8.16 2.82
C LEU A 79 0.56 7.14 3.26
N ALA A 80 -0.49 6.95 2.47
CA ALA A 80 -1.52 5.96 2.77
C ALA A 80 -0.98 4.52 2.74
N LEU A 81 -0.04 4.19 1.85
CA LEU A 81 0.62 2.89 1.79
C LEU A 81 1.48 2.63 3.05
N ILE A 82 2.21 3.63 3.55
CA ILE A 82 2.97 3.54 4.80
C ILE A 82 2.04 3.35 6.00
N ALA A 83 0.89 4.03 5.99
CA ALA A 83 -0.08 3.96 7.09
C ALA A 83 -0.80 2.60 7.17
N ILE A 84 -0.95 1.89 6.04
CA ILE A 84 -1.59 0.57 6.02
C ILE A 84 -0.61 -0.49 6.53
N ARG A 85 -0.89 -1.07 7.70
CA ARG A 85 -0.15 -2.23 8.21
C ARG A 85 -0.44 -3.48 7.38
N GLY A 86 0.61 -4.04 6.79
CA GLY A 86 0.64 -5.42 6.27
C GLY A 86 1.04 -6.42 7.35
N LYS A 87 1.10 -7.71 6.99
CA LYS A 87 1.67 -8.76 7.87
C LYS A 87 3.08 -9.16 7.40
N GLY A 88 4.04 -9.14 8.32
CA GLY A 88 5.40 -9.61 8.05
C GLY A 88 6.07 -8.84 6.91
N TRP A 89 6.45 -9.55 5.84
CA TRP A 89 7.13 -8.95 4.69
C TRP A 89 6.21 -8.01 3.87
N GLU A 90 4.87 -8.16 3.93
CA GLU A 90 3.91 -7.25 3.27
C GLU A 90 4.11 -5.81 3.77
N GLU A 91 4.32 -5.65 5.08
CA GLU A 91 4.53 -4.36 5.72
C GLU A 91 5.79 -3.69 5.18
N THR A 92 6.87 -4.46 5.00
CA THR A 92 8.13 -3.92 4.47
C THR A 92 7.97 -3.47 3.02
N LEU A 93 7.32 -4.26 2.18
CA LEU A 93 7.12 -3.89 0.77
C LEU A 93 6.17 -2.69 0.61
N LEU A 94 5.11 -2.59 1.44
CA LEU A 94 4.22 -1.43 1.44
C LEU A 94 4.94 -0.16 1.91
N ASN A 95 5.75 -0.25 2.96
CA ASN A 95 6.56 0.87 3.43
C ASN A 95 7.58 1.32 2.38
N LEU A 96 8.25 0.38 1.71
CA LEU A 96 9.17 0.68 0.62
C LEU A 96 8.45 1.35 -0.56
N ALA A 97 7.33 0.80 -1.01
CA ALA A 97 6.54 1.40 -2.08
C ALA A 97 6.05 2.81 -1.72
N GLY A 98 5.56 2.99 -0.50
CA GLY A 98 5.08 4.28 -0.03
C GLY A 98 6.18 5.33 0.13
N MET A 99 7.40 4.93 0.52
CA MET A 99 8.57 5.81 0.58
C MET A 99 9.09 6.21 -0.81
N LEU A 100 9.00 5.31 -1.79
CA LEU A 100 9.45 5.56 -3.16
C LEU A 100 8.45 6.41 -3.97
N ALA A 101 7.16 6.39 -3.64
CA ALA A 101 6.14 7.13 -4.38
C ALA A 101 6.39 8.65 -4.44
N PRO A 102 6.73 9.36 -3.33
CA PRO A 102 7.14 10.76 -3.39
C PRO A 102 8.39 11.02 -4.24
N VAL A 103 9.34 10.08 -4.28
CA VAL A 103 10.53 10.19 -5.14
C VAL A 103 10.12 10.15 -6.62
N VAL A 104 9.24 9.21 -6.99
CA VAL A 104 8.66 9.12 -8.35
C VAL A 104 7.88 10.38 -8.71
N ALA A 105 7.22 10.99 -7.72
CA ALA A 105 6.44 12.21 -7.90
C ALA A 105 7.31 13.43 -8.18
N LEU A 106 8.40 13.60 -7.42
CA LEU A 106 9.22 14.81 -7.43
C LEU A 106 10.36 14.79 -8.46
N VAL A 107 10.81 13.60 -8.87
CA VAL A 107 11.81 13.44 -9.93
C VAL A 107 11.09 13.20 -11.25
N PRO A 108 11.19 14.11 -12.24
CA PRO A 108 10.50 13.93 -13.51
C PRO A 108 11.19 12.91 -14.42
N THR A 109 10.46 12.36 -15.38
CA THR A 109 11.07 11.54 -16.45
C THR A 109 11.84 12.40 -17.43
N ARG A 110 12.91 11.83 -18.00
CA ARG A 110 13.59 12.45 -19.15
C ARG A 110 12.65 12.53 -20.34
N VAL A 111 12.62 13.70 -20.98
CA VAL A 111 11.83 13.95 -22.19
C VAL A 111 12.74 14.25 -23.36
N ARG A 112 12.25 13.99 -24.58
CA ARG A 112 12.90 14.52 -25.78
C ARG A 112 12.74 16.04 -25.78
N PRO A 113 13.80 16.79 -26.12
CA PRO A 113 13.73 18.24 -26.17
C PRO A 113 12.64 18.66 -27.16
N THR A 114 11.77 19.56 -26.72
CA THR A 114 10.82 20.28 -27.58
C THR A 114 11.17 21.77 -27.47
N PRO A 115 11.35 22.50 -28.58
CA PRO A 115 11.72 23.91 -28.52
C PRO A 115 10.73 24.72 -27.65
N PRO A 116 11.17 25.60 -26.75
CA PRO A 116 12.55 26.09 -26.55
C PRO A 116 13.36 25.36 -25.47
N ALA A 117 12.84 24.28 -24.86
CA ALA A 117 13.57 23.49 -23.86
C ALA A 117 14.59 22.57 -24.56
N ALA A 118 15.73 23.15 -24.94
CA ALA A 118 16.85 22.41 -25.49
C ALA A 118 17.61 21.71 -24.35
N CYS A 119 17.84 20.41 -24.51
CA CYS A 119 18.83 19.70 -23.71
C CYS A 119 20.22 20.23 -24.05
N ALA A 120 21.19 20.07 -23.13
CA ALA A 120 22.59 20.34 -23.43
C ALA A 120 23.02 19.62 -24.72
N ASP A 121 23.91 20.26 -25.49
CA ASP A 121 24.25 19.87 -26.86
C ASP A 121 24.58 18.38 -26.98
N GLY A 122 23.78 17.65 -27.75
CA GLY A 122 23.96 16.22 -28.04
C GLY A 122 23.14 15.23 -27.20
N ALA A 123 22.44 15.67 -26.15
CA ALA A 123 21.60 14.77 -25.35
C ALA A 123 20.24 14.49 -26.04
N SER A 124 19.95 13.21 -26.29
CA SER A 124 18.69 12.77 -26.92
C SER A 124 17.47 12.87 -26.00
N THR A 125 17.69 12.86 -24.67
CA THR A 125 16.67 13.08 -23.64
C THR A 125 17.29 13.74 -22.42
N CYS A 126 16.58 14.66 -21.77
CA CYS A 126 17.05 15.32 -20.55
C CYS A 126 15.88 15.75 -19.67
N VAL A 127 16.23 16.26 -18.48
CA VAL A 127 15.33 17.06 -17.65
C VAL A 127 15.60 18.53 -17.99
N PRO A 128 14.56 19.34 -18.32
CA PRO A 128 14.72 20.77 -18.59
C PRO A 128 15.45 21.51 -17.44
N PRO A 129 16.46 22.35 -17.74
CA PRO A 129 17.28 23.03 -16.72
C PRO A 129 16.49 23.91 -15.75
N ASP A 130 15.36 24.47 -16.19
CA ASP A 130 14.46 25.30 -15.37
C ASP A 130 13.84 24.54 -14.19
N LEU A 131 13.72 23.20 -14.30
CA LEU A 131 13.12 22.37 -13.26
C LEU A 131 14.15 21.88 -12.24
N VAL A 132 15.44 21.83 -12.60
CA VAL A 132 16.51 21.24 -11.77
C VAL A 132 16.59 21.89 -10.39
N PRO A 133 16.59 23.23 -10.23
CA PRO A 133 16.65 23.84 -8.89
C PRO A 133 15.47 23.46 -7.99
N GLY A 134 14.27 23.36 -8.56
CA GLY A 134 13.07 22.95 -7.84
C GLY A 134 13.16 21.49 -7.39
N ILE A 135 13.66 20.60 -8.27
CA ILE A 135 13.85 19.19 -7.95
C ILE A 135 14.88 19.03 -6.83
N GLU A 136 16.02 19.70 -6.90
CA GLU A 136 17.04 19.65 -5.86
C GLU A 136 16.51 20.10 -4.49
N ASN A 137 15.82 21.25 -4.44
CA ASN A 137 15.23 21.74 -3.20
C ASN A 137 14.23 20.75 -2.62
N ASN A 138 13.29 20.27 -3.44
CA ASN A 138 12.22 19.39 -3.01
C ASN A 138 12.76 18.02 -2.57
N MET A 139 13.75 17.48 -3.28
CA MET A 139 14.38 16.21 -2.93
C MET A 139 15.19 16.31 -1.63
N ARG A 140 15.94 17.40 -1.42
CA ARG A 140 16.63 17.65 -0.15
C ARG A 140 15.63 17.71 1.00
N ALA A 141 14.52 18.45 0.83
CA ALA A 141 13.46 18.51 1.84
C ALA A 141 12.83 17.14 2.11
N LEU A 142 12.54 16.36 1.07
CA LEU A 142 11.99 15.01 1.18
C LEU A 142 12.93 14.08 1.97
N PHE A 143 14.24 14.11 1.68
CA PHE A 143 15.21 13.28 2.39
C PHE A 143 15.39 13.70 3.85
N VAL A 144 15.36 15.00 4.16
CA VAL A 144 15.40 15.48 5.55
C VAL A 144 14.18 14.98 6.33
N VAL A 145 12.97 15.18 5.79
CA VAL A 145 11.74 14.70 6.46
C VAL A 145 11.73 13.17 6.55
N GLY A 146 12.16 12.46 5.50
CA GLY A 146 12.30 11.01 5.49
C GLY A 146 13.30 10.50 6.56
N ALA A 147 14.42 11.19 6.75
CA ALA A 147 15.37 10.86 7.80
C ALA A 147 14.76 11.05 9.19
N LEU A 148 14.04 12.16 9.42
CA LEU A 148 13.36 12.42 10.69
C LEU A 148 12.29 11.37 10.99
N THR A 149 11.48 10.96 10.00
CA THR A 149 10.47 9.91 10.19
C THR A 149 11.09 8.55 10.47
N LEU A 150 12.21 8.22 9.81
CA LEU A 150 12.98 6.99 10.10
C LEU A 150 13.60 7.02 11.50
N VAL A 151 14.17 8.15 11.93
CA VAL A 151 14.69 8.33 13.30
C VAL A 151 13.57 8.14 14.32
N PHE A 152 12.40 8.73 14.09
CA PHE A 152 11.23 8.55 14.94
C PHE A 152 10.75 7.08 14.95
N ALA A 153 10.72 6.41 13.80
CA ALA A 153 10.37 5.00 13.70
C ALA A 153 11.37 4.09 14.45
N TRP A 154 12.67 4.38 14.37
CA TRP A 154 13.70 3.68 15.13
C TRP A 154 13.59 3.94 16.63
N TRP A 155 13.32 5.18 17.02
CA TRP A 155 13.14 5.55 18.41
C TRP A 155 11.94 4.83 19.04
N THR A 156 10.80 4.77 18.34
CA THR A 156 9.61 4.04 18.79
C THR A 156 9.84 2.52 18.84
N ALA A 157 10.55 1.95 17.87
CA ALA A 157 10.90 0.53 17.85
C ALA A 157 11.95 0.13 18.92
N TRP A 158 12.76 1.08 19.38
CA TRP A 158 13.71 0.89 20.48
C TRP A 158 13.01 1.09 21.83
N SER A 159 12.23 2.16 22.00
CA SER A 159 11.54 2.44 23.27
C SER A 159 10.55 1.34 23.66
N SER A 160 10.03 0.58 22.69
CA SER A 160 9.18 -0.58 22.94
C SER A 160 9.91 -1.87 23.33
N ARG A 161 11.26 -1.89 23.43
CA ARG A 161 12.07 -3.10 23.73
C ARG A 161 11.68 -3.83 25.02
N GLY A 162 11.04 -3.17 25.98
CA GLY A 162 10.57 -3.77 27.24
C GLY A 162 9.12 -4.30 27.23
N ARG A 163 8.36 -4.08 26.15
CA ARG A 163 7.01 -4.63 25.99
C ARG A 163 7.11 -5.84 25.06
N GLU A 164 6.61 -7.00 25.50
CA GLU A 164 6.58 -8.24 24.72
C GLU A 164 5.67 -8.05 23.49
N GLN A 165 6.20 -7.47 22.42
CA GLN A 165 5.49 -7.24 21.18
C GLN A 165 5.64 -8.47 20.28
N VAL A 166 4.52 -9.14 20.01
CA VAL A 166 4.43 -10.20 19.00
C VAL A 166 4.96 -9.65 17.66
N GLY A 167 6.06 -10.20 17.15
CA GLY A 167 6.64 -9.83 15.85
C GLY A 167 7.69 -8.70 15.85
N GLY A 168 8.21 -8.28 17.01
CA GLY A 168 9.15 -7.14 17.10
C GLY A 168 10.45 -7.27 16.29
N SER A 169 10.97 -8.49 16.07
CA SER A 169 12.15 -8.72 15.22
C SER A 169 11.86 -8.49 13.74
N ALA A 170 10.70 -8.91 13.25
CA ALA A 170 10.28 -8.70 11.87
C ALA A 170 10.04 -7.20 11.56
N VAL A 171 9.44 -6.46 12.50
CA VAL A 171 9.26 -5.01 12.37
C VAL A 171 10.61 -4.29 12.27
N ARG A 172 11.58 -4.65 13.13
CA ARG A 172 12.93 -4.07 13.08
C ARG A 172 13.69 -4.43 11.81
N ALA A 173 13.56 -5.67 11.35
CA ALA A 173 14.16 -6.10 10.08
C ALA A 173 13.58 -5.30 8.90
N GLY A 174 12.25 -5.15 8.85
CA GLY A 174 11.59 -4.32 7.85
C GLY A 174 12.03 -2.87 7.89
N LEU A 175 12.11 -2.28 9.08
CA LEU A 175 12.60 -0.91 9.28
C LEU A 175 14.07 -0.76 8.83
N ALA A 176 14.92 -1.75 9.11
CA ALA A 176 16.31 -1.76 8.65
C ALA A 176 16.41 -1.80 7.13
N VAL A 177 15.61 -2.63 6.46
CA VAL A 177 15.55 -2.66 4.99
C VAL A 177 15.09 -1.32 4.42
N THR A 178 14.01 -0.74 4.95
CA THR A 178 13.51 0.57 4.50
C THR A 178 14.56 1.66 4.71
N THR A 179 15.25 1.66 5.86
CA THR A 179 16.33 2.61 6.16
C THR A 179 17.49 2.44 5.19
N ALA A 180 17.91 1.21 4.90
CA ALA A 180 18.99 0.94 3.95
C ALA A 180 18.65 1.47 2.55
N VAL A 181 17.44 1.21 2.05
CA VAL A 181 16.99 1.73 0.74
C VAL A 181 16.93 3.25 0.74
N ALA A 182 16.43 3.87 1.81
CA ALA A 182 16.40 5.33 1.93
C ALA A 182 17.80 5.94 1.88
N LEU A 183 18.76 5.36 2.60
CA LEU A 183 20.14 5.80 2.63
C LEU A 183 20.83 5.62 1.27
N LEU A 184 20.57 4.51 0.57
CA LEU A 184 21.11 4.28 -0.77
C LEU A 184 20.59 5.34 -1.76
N PHE A 185 19.29 5.64 -1.76
CA PHE A 185 18.72 6.68 -2.61
C PHE A 185 19.23 8.08 -2.24
N GLY A 186 19.34 8.38 -0.95
CA GLY A 186 19.89 9.65 -0.48
C GLY A 186 21.36 9.81 -0.89
N LEU A 187 22.19 8.80 -0.60
CA LEU A 187 23.60 8.78 -0.97
C LEU A 187 23.79 8.93 -2.48
N TRP A 188 22.95 8.27 -3.28
CA TRP A 188 23.01 8.40 -4.74
C TRP A 188 22.78 9.84 -5.20
N LEU A 189 21.76 10.54 -4.68
CA LEU A 189 21.55 11.96 -4.97
C LEU A 189 22.75 12.83 -4.54
N PHE A 190 23.34 12.56 -3.37
CA PHE A 190 24.44 13.38 -2.84
C PHE A 190 25.77 13.16 -3.55
N VAL A 191 26.08 11.93 -3.95
CA VAL A 191 27.35 11.57 -4.59
C VAL A 191 27.34 11.90 -6.09
N ASP A 192 26.21 11.66 -6.75
CA ASP A 192 26.09 11.82 -8.20
C ASP A 192 24.66 12.26 -8.57
N ALA A 193 24.40 13.54 -8.35
CA ALA A 193 23.11 14.16 -8.63
C ALA A 193 22.74 14.07 -10.12
N GLU A 194 23.72 14.11 -11.03
CA GLU A 194 23.47 14.02 -12.47
C GLU A 194 22.94 12.63 -12.85
N SER A 195 23.58 11.55 -12.39
CA SER A 195 23.06 10.21 -12.66
C SER A 195 21.75 9.94 -11.94
N PHE A 196 21.55 10.51 -10.75
CA PHE A 196 20.26 10.47 -10.05
C PHE A 196 19.15 11.16 -10.84
N LEU A 197 19.39 12.36 -11.38
CA LEU A 197 18.41 13.03 -12.24
C LEU A 197 18.14 12.25 -13.53
N SER A 198 19.13 11.50 -14.02
CA SER A 198 18.98 10.68 -15.22
C SER A 198 18.15 9.40 -14.99
N ALA A 199 18.31 8.71 -13.86
CA ALA A 199 17.75 7.38 -13.66
C ALA A 199 16.84 7.25 -12.42
N GLY A 200 16.89 8.21 -11.50
CA GLY A 200 16.19 8.19 -10.22
C GLY A 200 14.70 7.93 -10.34
N HIS A 201 14.02 8.58 -11.29
CA HIS A 201 12.60 8.32 -11.55
C HIS A 201 12.35 6.86 -11.94
N ASN A 202 13.08 6.35 -12.94
CA ASN A 202 12.85 5.01 -13.48
C ASN A 202 13.19 3.94 -12.44
N THR A 203 14.30 4.10 -11.72
CA THR A 203 14.69 3.18 -10.65
C THR A 203 13.64 3.17 -9.54
N ALA A 204 13.22 4.34 -9.05
CA ALA A 204 12.18 4.43 -8.02
C ALA A 204 10.85 3.83 -8.48
N ALA A 205 10.42 4.12 -9.71
CA ALA A 205 9.15 3.64 -10.26
C ALA A 205 9.15 2.12 -10.42
N ILE A 206 10.19 1.54 -11.02
CA ILE A 206 10.31 0.09 -11.21
C ILE A 206 10.32 -0.62 -9.85
N THR A 207 11.12 -0.15 -8.90
CA THR A 207 11.18 -0.74 -7.56
C THR A 207 9.84 -0.62 -6.84
N MET A 208 9.17 0.53 -6.91
CA MET A 208 7.86 0.75 -6.31
C MET A 208 6.81 -0.21 -6.89
N PHE A 209 6.69 -0.30 -8.22
CA PHE A 209 5.74 -1.21 -8.86
C PHE A 209 6.05 -2.67 -8.56
N ALA A 210 7.32 -3.07 -8.56
CA ALA A 210 7.73 -4.42 -8.19
C ALA A 210 7.31 -4.76 -6.75
N CYS A 211 7.48 -3.83 -5.81
CA CYS A 211 7.02 -3.99 -4.42
C CYS A 211 5.50 -4.17 -4.34
N ILE A 212 4.72 -3.31 -5.03
CA ILE A 212 3.25 -3.41 -5.04
C ILE A 212 2.79 -4.73 -5.66
N VAL A 213 3.38 -5.14 -6.79
CA VAL A 213 3.06 -6.41 -7.46
C VAL A 213 3.38 -7.60 -6.55
N ALA A 214 4.53 -7.58 -5.88
CA ALA A 214 4.90 -8.61 -4.92
C ALA A 214 3.91 -8.71 -3.75
N VAL A 215 3.46 -7.58 -3.19
CA VAL A 215 2.38 -7.55 -2.18
C VAL A 215 1.13 -8.24 -2.70
N VAL A 216 0.65 -7.85 -3.88
CA VAL A 216 -0.56 -8.45 -4.48
C VAL A 216 -0.43 -9.95 -4.68
N ILE A 217 0.72 -10.41 -5.18
CA ILE A 217 0.98 -11.84 -5.43
C ILE A 217 0.87 -12.63 -4.14
N ILE A 218 1.51 -12.18 -3.07
CA ILE A 218 1.60 -12.98 -1.86
C ILE A 218 0.33 -12.84 -1.02
N THR A 219 -0.32 -11.68 -0.99
CA THR A 219 -1.67 -11.55 -0.41
C THR A 219 -2.65 -12.50 -1.12
N ARG A 220 -2.59 -12.59 -2.45
CA ARG A 220 -3.38 -13.55 -3.23
C ARG A 220 -3.02 -14.99 -2.88
N ALA A 221 -1.73 -15.33 -2.78
CA ALA A 221 -1.28 -16.68 -2.44
C ALA A 221 -1.78 -17.11 -1.04
N ALA A 222 -1.75 -16.20 -0.06
CA ALA A 222 -2.26 -16.41 1.29
C ALA A 222 -3.80 -16.57 1.34
N SER A 223 -4.51 -15.98 0.38
CA SER A 223 -5.97 -16.01 0.30
C SER A 223 -6.53 -17.25 -0.43
N ARG A 224 -5.68 -18.09 -1.04
CA ARG A 224 -6.14 -19.32 -1.69
C ARG A 224 -6.69 -20.29 -0.64
N PRO A 225 -7.95 -20.76 -0.76
CA PRO A 225 -8.50 -21.74 0.16
C PRO A 225 -7.58 -22.94 0.19
N ARG A 226 -7.02 -23.26 1.36
CA ARG A 226 -6.27 -24.50 1.57
C ARG A 226 -7.24 -25.62 1.22
N ALA A 227 -7.02 -26.28 0.08
CA ALA A 227 -7.89 -27.33 -0.41
C ALA A 227 -8.16 -28.28 0.76
N ARG A 228 -9.42 -28.31 1.22
CA ARG A 228 -9.84 -29.08 2.36
C ARG A 228 -9.58 -30.53 1.99
N THR A 229 -8.43 -31.07 2.40
CA THR A 229 -8.16 -32.50 2.35
C THR A 229 -9.31 -33.13 3.11
N ARG A 230 -10.28 -33.65 2.33
CA ARG A 230 -11.33 -34.53 2.83
C ARG A 230 -10.57 -35.70 3.45
N SER A 231 -10.38 -35.63 4.76
CA SER A 231 -10.20 -36.83 5.56
C SER A 231 -11.45 -37.65 5.31
N THR A 232 -11.38 -38.56 4.35
CA THR A 232 -12.24 -39.74 4.29
C THR A 232 -11.90 -40.55 5.53
N ALA A 233 -12.43 -40.11 6.67
CA ALA A 233 -12.58 -40.97 7.83
C ALA A 233 -13.50 -42.10 7.38
N SER A 234 -12.89 -43.23 7.05
CA SER A 234 -13.58 -44.48 6.82
C SER A 234 -14.28 -44.85 8.11
N HIS A 235 -15.55 -44.48 8.25
CA HIS A 235 -16.45 -45.20 9.13
C HIS A 235 -16.63 -46.60 8.53
N ARG A 236 -15.71 -47.52 8.84
CA ARG A 236 -16.04 -48.94 8.93
C ARG A 236 -16.95 -49.08 10.15
N ALA A 237 -18.24 -48.85 9.95
CA ALA A 237 -19.27 -49.37 10.83
C ALA A 237 -19.67 -50.74 10.28
N SER A 238 -19.22 -51.75 11.02
CA SER A 238 -19.58 -53.15 10.89
C SER A 238 -21.10 -53.36 10.88
N SER A 239 -21.52 -54.26 10.00
CA SER A 239 -22.84 -54.89 9.90
C SER A 239 -23.34 -55.49 11.22
N ALA A 240 -24.63 -55.30 11.54
CA ALA A 240 -25.56 -56.37 11.94
C ALA A 240 -26.97 -55.83 12.33
N GLY A 241 -28.02 -56.36 11.69
CA GLY A 241 -29.29 -56.70 12.35
C GLY A 241 -30.51 -55.76 12.17
N PRO A 242 -31.76 -56.29 12.21
CA PRO A 242 -32.82 -55.87 11.27
C PRO A 242 -34.08 -55.23 11.90
N THR A 243 -34.81 -54.49 11.05
CA THR A 243 -36.28 -54.27 11.05
C THR A 243 -36.99 -53.66 12.26
N ALA A 244 -37.51 -52.43 12.09
CA ALA A 244 -38.86 -51.99 12.51
C ALA A 244 -39.08 -50.54 11.99
N ARG A 245 -39.79 -50.33 10.88
CA ARG A 245 -41.23 -49.98 10.86
C ARG A 245 -41.52 -48.75 11.72
N TRP A 246 -41.77 -47.59 11.13
CA TRP A 246 -42.90 -46.70 11.43
C TRP A 246 -43.08 -45.66 10.31
N ARG A 247 -44.19 -45.77 9.60
CA ARG A 247 -44.70 -44.79 8.64
C ARG A 247 -45.45 -43.69 9.41
N SER A 248 -45.58 -42.56 8.72
CA SER A 248 -46.72 -41.63 8.70
C SER A 248 -46.88 -40.56 9.79
N ARG A 249 -46.91 -39.32 9.26
CA ARG A 249 -47.90 -38.24 9.49
C ARG A 249 -47.96 -37.62 10.89
N CYS A 250 -47.52 -36.36 10.94
CA CYS A 250 -48.33 -35.30 11.57
C CYS A 250 -48.01 -33.94 10.94
N SER A 251 -48.93 -33.51 10.06
CA SER A 251 -49.12 -32.11 9.68
C SER A 251 -49.44 -31.26 10.92
N ARG A 252 -48.70 -30.18 11.15
CA ARG A 252 -49.15 -29.11 12.04
C ARG A 252 -49.21 -27.79 11.29
N ARG A 253 -50.40 -27.21 11.39
CA ARG A 253 -50.88 -25.93 10.86
C ARG A 253 -50.06 -24.77 11.41
N TRP A 254 -49.83 -23.78 10.56
CA TRP A 254 -49.43 -22.43 10.95
C TRP A 254 -50.67 -21.60 11.29
N PRO A 255 -50.69 -20.81 12.38
CA PRO A 255 -51.69 -19.77 12.58
C PRO A 255 -51.25 -18.47 11.90
N SER A 256 -52.14 -17.88 11.11
CA SER A 256 -52.05 -16.50 10.66
C SER A 256 -52.45 -15.55 11.79
N TRP A 257 -51.67 -14.49 12.00
CA TRP A 257 -52.05 -13.35 12.83
C TRP A 257 -52.03 -12.08 11.99
N ARG A 258 -53.08 -11.28 12.24
CA ARG A 258 -53.41 -9.98 11.66
C ARG A 258 -52.51 -8.89 12.20
#